data_AF-A0A850QY67-F1
#
_entry.id   AF-A0A850QY67-F1
#
_cell.length_a   1.000
_cell.length_b   1.000
_cell.length_c   1.000
_cell.angle_alpha   90.00
_cell.angle_beta   90.00
_cell.angle_gamma   90.00
#
_symmetry.space_group_name_H-M   'P 1'
#
loop_
_entity.id
_entity.type
_entity.pdbx_description
1 polymer ?
#
loop_
_entity_poly.entity_id
_entity_poly.type
_entity_poly.pdbx_seq_one_letter_code
_entity_poly.pdbx_strand_id
1 'polypeptide(L)' 'MRTKERKFDVELTELSPKSWKVNVIAKKKTRTIAEITLLDDKHYEVVAVDDRNAPTLTVSSLGKALNSAVMQFNLHLH' A
#
# COMPACT_ATOMS: atom_id res chain seq x y z
N MET A 1 -29.65 1.61 -3.40
CA MET A 1 -28.49 1.48 -2.48
C MET A 1 -27.42 2.47 -2.92
N ARG A 2 -27.08 3.47 -2.09
CA ARG A 2 -25.93 4.37 -2.36
C ARG A 2 -24.69 3.73 -1.77
N THR A 3 -23.94 2.98 -2.56
CA THR A 3 -22.57 2.59 -2.20
C THR A 3 -21.78 3.89 -2.13
N LYS A 4 -21.55 4.41 -0.92
CA LYS A 4 -20.58 5.49 -0.71
C LYS A 4 -19.21 4.88 -1.01
N GLU A 5 -18.81 4.89 -2.27
CA GLU A 5 -17.42 4.63 -2.64
C GLU A 5 -16.57 5.64 -1.86
N ARG A 6 -15.77 5.14 -0.91
CA ARG A 6 -14.81 5.97 -0.18
C ARG A 6 -13.79 6.43 -1.22
N LYS A 7 -13.96 7.65 -1.73
CA LYS A 7 -12.98 8.28 -2.63
C LYS A 7 -11.75 8.63 -1.80
N PHE A 8 -10.69 7.90 -2.02
CA PHE A 8 -9.35 8.23 -1.58
C PHE A 8 -8.42 8.12 -2.78
N ASP A 9 -7.47 9.04 -2.88
CA ASP A 9 -6.42 8.95 -3.88
C ASP A 9 -5.28 8.11 -3.30
N VAL A 10 -4.58 7.38 -4.16
CA VAL A 10 -3.42 6.59 -3.78
C VAL A 10 -2.21 7.16 -4.48
N GLU A 11 -1.19 7.49 -3.70
CA GLU A 11 0.09 8.00 -4.19
C GLU A 11 1.20 7.01 -3.83
N LEU A 12 2.10 6.76 -4.77
CA LEU A 12 3.30 5.97 -4.55
C LEU A 12 4.50 6.93 -4.52
N THR A 13 5.15 7.05 -3.37
CA THR A 13 6.31 7.91 -3.19
C THR A 13 7.58 7.08 -3.18
N GLU A 14 8.51 7.34 -4.08
CA GLU A 14 9.82 6.69 -4.08
C GLU A 14 10.71 7.24 -2.94
N LEU A 15 11.27 6.34 -2.13
CA LEU A 15 12.28 6.69 -1.12
C LEU A 15 13.69 6.38 -1.62
N SER A 16 13.81 5.29 -2.36
CA SER A 16 15.07 4.81 -2.95
C SER A 16 14.75 4.00 -4.20
N PRO A 17 15.75 3.68 -5.05
CA PRO A 17 15.56 2.86 -6.25
C PRO A 17 14.96 1.46 -5.97
N LYS A 18 14.95 1.02 -4.71
CA LYS A 18 14.43 -0.28 -4.27
C LYS A 18 13.31 -0.15 -3.23
N SER A 19 12.81 1.05 -2.92
CA SER A 19 11.82 1.19 -1.85
C SER A 19 10.87 2.36 -2.09
N TRP A 20 9.58 2.10 -1.84
CA TRP A 20 8.50 3.06 -2.04
C TRP A 20 7.55 3.07 -0.83
N LYS A 21 6.93 4.21 -0.58
CA LYS A 21 5.81 4.35 0.36
C LYS A 21 4.50 4.41 -0.40
N VAL A 22 3.51 3.68 0.09
CA VAL A 22 2.13 3.78 -0.38
C VAL A 22 1.38 4.71 0.54
N ASN A 23 0.92 5.83 -0.01
CA ASN A 23 0.18 6.86 0.70
C ASN A 23 -1.27 6.90 0.22
N VAL A 24 -2.19 7.03 1.16
CA VAL A 24 -3.61 7.28 0.89
C VAL A 24 -3.94 8.71 1.26
N ILE A 25 -4.58 9.44 0.34
CA ILE A 25 -5.03 10.81 0.52
C ILE A 25 -6.54 10.79 0.70
N ALA A 26 -7.00 11.14 1.90
CA ALA A 26 -8.41 11.24 2.23
C ALA A 26 -8.67 12.55 2.96
N LYS A 27 -9.67 13.33 2.49
CA LYS A 27 -10.07 14.59 3.14
C LYS A 27 -8.89 15.55 3.41
N LYS A 28 -7.97 15.68 2.45
CA LYS A 28 -6.73 16.49 2.55
C LYS A 28 -5.71 16.02 3.60
N LYS A 29 -5.85 14.79 4.12
CA LYS A 29 -4.85 14.14 4.97
C LYS A 29 -4.19 13.02 4.20
N THR A 30 -2.86 12.97 4.25
CA THR A 30 -2.06 11.88 3.69
C THR A 30 -1.68 10.94 4.82
N ARG A 31 -1.85 9.63 4.59
CA ARG A 31 -1.47 8.57 5.53
C ARG A 31 -0.68 7.52 4.77
N THR A 32 0.51 7.18 5.25
CA THR A 32 1.26 6.03 4.74
C THR A 32 0.62 4.76 5.26
N ILE A 33 0.23 3.87 4.35
CA ILE A 33 -0.47 2.62 4.68
C ILE A 33 0.45 1.40 4.56
N ALA A 34 1.47 1.47 3.70
CA ALA A 34 2.42 0.40 3.48
C ALA A 34 3.76 0.91 2.95
N GLU A 35 4.78 0.10 3.12
CA GLU A 35 6.08 0.22 2.47
C GLU A 35 6.26 -0.95 1.51
N ILE A 36 6.78 -0.66 0.33
CA ILE A 36 7.10 -1.64 -0.70
C ILE A 36 8.61 -1.66 -0.89
N THR A 37 9.23 -2.83 -0.82
CA THR A 37 10.67 -3.02 -1.01
C THR A 37 10.94 -4.00 -2.13
N LEU A 38 11.82 -3.66 -3.06
CA LEU A 38 12.33 -4.58 -4.08
C LEU A 38 13.38 -5.50 -3.42
N LEU A 39 13.06 -6.79 -3.31
CA LEU A 39 13.95 -7.80 -2.76
C LEU A 39 14.98 -8.27 -3.81
N ASP A 40 14.52 -8.49 -5.03
CA ASP A 40 15.32 -8.91 -6.18
C ASP A 40 14.68 -8.42 -7.49
N ASP A 41 15.22 -8.78 -8.66
CA ASP A 41 14.77 -8.30 -9.96
C ASP A 41 13.27 -8.51 -10.28
N LYS A 42 12.57 -9.38 -9.53
CA LYS A 42 11.15 -9.67 -9.76
C LYS A 42 10.28 -9.68 -8.52
N HIS A 43 10.86 -9.73 -7.32
CA HIS A 43 10.09 -9.83 -6.09
C HIS A 43 10.06 -8.52 -5.32
N TYR A 44 8.84 -8.11 -4.98
CA TYR A 44 8.52 -6.95 -4.18
C TYR A 44 7.88 -7.41 -2.88
N GLU A 45 8.44 -6.99 -1.76
CA GLU A 45 7.87 -7.13 -0.43
C GLU A 45 6.93 -5.98 -0.13
N VAL A 46 5.82 -6.25 0.54
CA VAL A 46 4.85 -5.26 1.00
C VAL A 46 4.66 -5.44 2.49
N VAL A 47 4.88 -4.37 3.25
CA VAL A 47 4.75 -4.33 4.70
C VAL A 47 3.75 -3.23 5.05
N ALA A 48 2.64 -3.56 5.71
CA ALA A 48 1.70 -2.54 6.17
C ALA A 48 2.28 -1.77 7.36
N VAL A 49 2.18 -0.44 7.33
CA VAL A 49 2.79 0.43 8.36
C VAL A 49 1.89 0.54 9.60
N ASP A 50 0.58 0.47 9.40
CA ASP A 50 -0.40 0.71 10.47
C ASP A 50 -0.79 -0.54 11.26
N ASP A 51 -0.40 -1.73 10.80
CA ASP A 51 -0.72 -2.98 11.47
C ASP A 51 0.56 -3.78 11.70
N ARG A 52 1.02 -3.79 12.95
CA ARG A 52 2.21 -4.53 13.38
C ARG A 52 2.07 -6.04 13.23
N ASN A 53 0.85 -6.55 13.06
CA ASN A 53 0.56 -7.96 12.83
C ASN A 53 0.14 -8.24 11.38
N ALA A 54 0.15 -7.24 10.49
CA ALA A 54 -0.17 -7.49 9.11
C ALA A 54 0.86 -8.43 8.47
N PRO A 55 0.40 -9.41 7.68
CA PRO A 55 1.29 -10.32 7.00
C PRO A 55 2.11 -9.56 5.96
N THR A 56 3.42 -9.78 5.98
CA THR A 56 4.30 -9.40 4.89
C THR A 56 3.92 -10.17 3.63
N LEU A 57 3.72 -9.48 2.52
CA LEU A 57 3.36 -10.09 1.23
C LEU A 57 4.50 -9.94 0.24
N THR A 58 4.85 -11.01 -0.46
CA THR A 58 5.81 -10.98 -1.57
C THR A 58 5.08 -11.18 -2.89
N VAL A 59 5.30 -10.28 -3.85
CA VAL A 59 4.62 -10.29 -5.14
C VAL A 59 5.57 -10.02 -6.30
N SER A 60 5.16 -10.43 -7.49
CA SER A 60 6.03 -10.45 -8.68
C SER A 60 6.12 -9.13 -9.47
N SER A 61 5.53 -8.05 -8.98
CA SER A 61 5.56 -6.73 -9.65
C SER A 61 5.14 -5.60 -8.72
N LEU A 62 5.63 -4.39 -9.00
CA LEU A 62 5.27 -3.17 -8.27
C LEU A 62 3.76 -2.88 -8.31
N GLY A 63 3.11 -3.12 -9.47
CA GLY A 63 1.65 -2.93 -9.60
C GLY A 63 0.84 -3.88 -8.71
N LYS A 64 1.28 -5.15 -8.58
CA LYS A 64 0.67 -6.09 -7.63
C LYS A 64 0.93 -5.66 -6.20
N ALA A 65 2.14 -5.17 -5.90
CA ALA A 65 2.51 -4.70 -4.56
C ALA A 65 1.63 -3.55 -4.10
N LEU A 66 1.41 -2.57 -4.98
CA LEU A 66 0.51 -1.45 -4.74
C LEU A 66 -0.92 -1.92 -4.50
N ASN A 67 -1.44 -2.83 -5.33
CA ASN A 67 -2.79 -3.36 -5.15
C ASN A 67 -2.92 -4.12 -3.82
N SER A 68 -1.94 -4.94 -3.46
CA SER A 68 -1.92 -5.65 -2.17
C SER A 68 -1.92 -4.70 -0.98
N ALA A 69 -1.12 -3.63 -1.01
CA ALA A 69 -1.12 -2.60 0.04
C ALA A 69 -2.50 -1.94 0.21
N VAL A 70 -3.13 -1.54 -0.90
CA VAL A 70 -4.46 -0.90 -0.87
C VAL A 70 -5.55 -1.89 -0.40
N MET A 71 -5.47 -3.15 -0.81
CA MET A 71 -6.38 -4.20 -0.33
C MET A 71 -6.24 -4.43 1.17
N GLN A 72 -5.00 -4.53 1.69
CA GLN A 72 -4.75 -4.63 3.13
C GLN A 72 -5.36 -3.43 3.86
N PHE A 73 -5.12 -2.20 3.40
CA PHE A 73 -5.75 -1.02 4.01
C PHE A 73 -7.28 -1.06 4.02
N ASN A 74 -7.90 -1.48 2.91
CA ASN A 74 -9.36 -1.61 2.84
C ASN A 74 -9.94 -2.68 3.77
N LEU A 75 -9.22 -3.79 3.98
CA LEU A 75 -9.66 -4.87 4.87
C LEU A 75 -9.63 -4.46 6.36
N HIS A 76 -8.67 -3.61 6.75
CA HIS A 76 -8.51 -3.14 8.14
C HIS A 76 -9.31 -1.85 8.45
N LEU A 77 -10.11 -1.36 7.50
CA LEU A 77 -10.96 -0.17 7.65
C LEU A 77 -12.32 -0.45 8.35
N HIS A 78 -12.44 -1.60 9.01
CA HIS A 78 -13.66 -2.16 9.61
C HIS A 78 -13.66 -2.13 11.13
#